data_AF-A0A964QIL0-F1
#
_entry.id   AF-A0A964QIL0-F1
#
_cell.length_a   1.000
_cell.length_b   1.000
_cell.length_c   1.000
_cell.angle_alpha   90.00
_cell.angle_beta   90.00
_cell.angle_gamma   90.00
#
_symmetry.space_group_name_H-M   'P 1'
#
loop_
_entity.id
_entity.type
_entity.pdbx_description
1 polymer ?
#
loop_
_entity_poly.entity_id
_entity_poly.type
_entity_poly.pdbx_seq_one_letter_code
_entity_poly.pdbx_strand_id
1 'polypeptide(L)'
;MGLETEWALICFELKIDGDQFTKLRAVYQAAWGQRKALMDQMRSAGGGDWEEMAPKLQKLQDELIEKYSAILSKEQVARLQSLVEERRGGGRGGQGGGGGGRGR
;
A
#
# COMPACT_ATOMS: atom_id res chain seq x y z
N MET A 1 -3.59 -1.00 -2.45
CA MET A 1 -2.52 0.02 -2.45
C MET A 1 -1.22 -0.73 -2.18
N GLY A 2 -0.09 -0.33 -2.77
CA GLY A 2 1.19 -1.00 -2.52
C GLY A 2 1.85 -0.54 -1.22
N LEU A 3 2.64 -1.44 -0.61
CA LEU A 3 3.46 -1.21 0.59
C LEU A 3 4.30 0.07 0.48
N GLU A 4 4.86 0.34 -0.70
CA GLU A 4 5.74 1.50 -0.97
C GLU A 4 4.96 2.82 -0.90
N THR A 5 3.75 2.83 -1.46
CA THR A 5 2.89 4.01 -1.44
C THR A 5 2.41 4.31 -0.03
N GLU A 6 2.02 3.28 0.72
CA GLU A 6 1.59 3.43 2.11
C GLU A 6 2.72 3.91 3.01
N TRP A 7 3.93 3.35 2.85
CA TRP A 7 5.13 3.81 3.54
C TRP A 7 5.43 5.29 3.26
N ALA A 8 5.32 5.72 2.00
CA ALA A 8 5.52 7.11 1.64
C ALA A 8 4.49 8.03 2.31
N LEU A 9 3.21 7.66 2.34
CA LEU A 9 2.18 8.42 3.05
C LEU A 9 2.51 8.55 4.54
N ILE A 10 2.94 7.46 5.17
CA ILE A 10 3.36 7.47 6.58
C ILE A 10 4.53 8.42 6.83
N CYS A 11 5.55 8.40 5.98
CA CYS A 11 6.74 9.23 6.17
C CYS A 11 6.48 10.72 5.91
N PHE A 12 5.68 11.05 4.89
CA PHE A 12 5.56 12.43 4.40
C PHE A 12 4.29 13.14 4.87
N GLU A 13 3.19 12.41 5.09
CA GLU A 13 1.89 13.02 5.38
C GLU A 13 1.50 12.91 6.87
N LEU A 14 2.03 11.93 7.59
CA LEU A 14 1.52 11.52 8.91
C LEU A 14 2.23 12.12 10.12
N LYS A 15 3.15 13.07 9.91
CA LYS A 15 3.88 13.79 10.99
C LYS A 15 4.28 12.88 12.14
N ILE A 16 4.84 11.71 11.81
CA ILE A 16 5.32 10.75 12.80
C ILE A 16 6.58 11.27 13.49
N ASP A 17 6.77 10.93 14.76
CA ASP A 17 8.00 11.24 15.48
C ASP A 17 9.13 10.23 15.20
N GLY A 18 10.31 10.45 15.77
CA GLY A 18 11.49 9.60 15.55
C GLY A 18 11.37 8.19 16.13
N ASP A 19 10.64 8.00 17.22
CA ASP A 19 10.40 6.68 17.82
C ASP A 19 9.39 5.89 16.99
N GLN A 20 8.29 6.54 16.59
CA GLN A 20 7.33 5.98 15.66
C GLN A 20 8.00 5.59 14.33
N PHE A 21 8.83 6.47 13.76
CA PHE A 21 9.58 6.17 12.55
C PHE A 21 10.46 4.93 12.70
N THR A 22 11.19 4.82 13.80
CA THR A 22 12.09 3.68 14.06
C THR A 22 11.32 2.36 14.16
N LYS A 23 10.20 2.36 14.90
CA LYS A 23 9.33 1.18 15.04
C LYS A 23 8.66 0.80 13.72
N LEU A 24 8.09 1.77 13.01
CA LEU A 24 7.42 1.54 11.73
C LEU A 24 8.40 1.06 10.66
N ARG A 25 9.62 1.60 10.63
CA ARG A 25 10.67 1.13 9.71
C ARG A 25 10.94 -0.37 9.88
N ALA A 26 11.06 -0.85 11.11
CA ALA A 26 11.28 -2.28 11.37
C ALA A 26 10.10 -3.14 10.86
N VAL A 27 8.87 -2.70 11.11
CA VAL A 27 7.65 -3.36 10.62
C VAL A 27 7.62 -3.42 9.09
N TYR A 28 7.87 -2.29 8.42
CA TYR A 28 7.86 -2.21 6.96
C TYR A 28 9.01 -2.97 6.30
N GLN A 29 10.20 -3.00 6.93
CA GLN A 29 11.32 -3.81 6.45
C GLN A 29 11.01 -5.31 6.50
N ALA A 30 10.37 -5.78 7.58
CA ALA A 30 9.94 -7.17 7.70
C ALA A 30 8.89 -7.51 6.62
N ALA A 31 7.87 -6.67 6.46
CA ALA A 31 6.83 -6.87 5.46
C ALA A 31 7.39 -6.83 4.02
N TRP A 32 8.35 -5.95 3.76
CA TRP A 32 9.08 -5.90 2.49
C TRP A 32 9.81 -7.21 2.20
N GLY A 33 10.54 -7.75 3.18
CA GLY A 33 11.24 -9.02 3.06
C GLY A 33 10.30 -10.18 2.73
N GLN A 34 9.16 -10.25 3.42
CA GLN A 34 8.13 -11.27 3.16
C GLN A 34 7.52 -11.12 1.77
N ARG A 35 7.14 -9.89 1.37
CA ARG A 35 6.61 -9.64 0.01
C ARG A 35 7.62 -10.03 -1.06
N LYS A 36 8.89 -9.69 -0.88
CA LYS A 36 9.95 -10.06 -1.81
C LYS A 36 10.06 -11.57 -1.95
N ALA A 37 10.07 -12.31 -0.82
CA ALA A 37 10.14 -13.77 -0.84
C ALA A 37 8.94 -14.40 -1.58
N LEU A 38 7.72 -13.89 -1.36
CA LEU A 38 6.52 -14.34 -2.08
C LEU A 38 6.62 -14.06 -3.59
N MET A 39 7.12 -12.89 -3.98
CA MET A 39 7.30 -12.54 -5.39
C MET A 39 8.41 -13.37 -6.06
N ASP A 40 9.50 -13.65 -5.35
CA ASP A 40 10.57 -14.52 -5.85
C ASP A 40 10.05 -15.97 -6.02
N GLN A 41 9.24 -16.48 -5.08
CA GLN A 41 8.57 -17.77 -5.22
C GLN A 41 7.68 -17.83 -6.47
N MET A 42 6.85 -16.81 -6.69
CA MET A 42 5.98 -16.70 -7.87
C MET A 42 6.80 -16.68 -9.18
N ARG A 43 7.92 -15.95 -9.20
CA ARG A 43 8.82 -15.91 -10.35
C ARG A 43 9.43 -17.28 -10.62
N SER A 44 9.89 -17.98 -9.58
CA SER A 44 10.47 -19.33 -9.70
C SER A 44 9.47 -20.38 -10.18
N ALA A 45 8.17 -20.21 -9.88
CA ALA A 45 7.11 -21.11 -10.33
C ALA A 45 6.61 -20.83 -11.77
N GLY A 46 7.22 -19.89 -12.49
CA GLY A 46 6.83 -19.57 -13.87
C GLY A 46 5.69 -18.55 -14.00
N GLY A 47 5.34 -17.85 -12.91
CA GLY A 47 4.45 -16.68 -12.93
C GLY A 47 2.93 -16.96 -12.89
N GLY A 48 2.52 -18.22 -12.70
CA GLY A 48 1.12 -18.65 -12.77
C GLY A 48 0.32 -18.65 -11.46
N ASP A 49 0.97 -18.64 -10.29
CA ASP A 49 0.30 -18.95 -9.00
C ASP A 49 -0.39 -17.76 -8.33
N TRP A 50 -1.03 -16.88 -9.11
CA TRP A 50 -1.70 -15.70 -8.54
C TRP A 50 -2.80 -16.07 -7.54
N GLU A 51 -3.55 -17.13 -7.79
CA GLU A 51 -4.59 -17.62 -6.86
C GLU A 51 -4.02 -18.07 -5.52
N GLU A 52 -2.81 -18.64 -5.49
CA GLU A 52 -2.13 -19.04 -4.25
C GLU A 52 -1.44 -17.85 -3.56
N MET A 53 -0.99 -16.86 -4.34
CA MET A 53 -0.26 -15.70 -3.83
C MET A 53 -1.19 -14.62 -3.28
N ALA A 54 -2.37 -14.42 -3.88
CA ALA A 54 -3.35 -13.45 -3.43
C ALA A 54 -3.69 -13.56 -1.93
N PRO A 55 -4.03 -14.74 -1.37
CA PRO A 55 -4.31 -14.86 0.06
C PRO A 55 -3.06 -14.61 0.93
N LYS A 56 -1.87 -14.99 0.47
CA LYS A 56 -0.60 -14.74 1.20
C LYS A 56 -0.28 -13.25 1.25
N LEU A 57 -0.49 -12.53 0.15
CA LEU A 57 -0.31 -11.09 0.07
C LEU A 57 -1.37 -10.34 0.89
N GLN A 58 -2.63 -10.81 0.88
CA GLN A 58 -3.67 -10.24 1.74
C GLN A 58 -3.32 -10.40 3.22
N LYS A 59 -2.92 -11.61 3.63
CA LYS A 59 -2.48 -11.86 5.00
C LYS A 59 -1.31 -10.98 5.41
N LEU A 60 -0.33 -10.80 4.52
CA LEU A 60 0.79 -9.89 4.76
C LEU A 60 0.33 -8.45 4.98
N GLN A 61 -0.65 -7.98 4.20
CA GLN A 61 -1.22 -6.66 4.37
C GLN A 61 -1.99 -6.54 5.70
N ASP A 62 -2.76 -7.57 6.08
CA ASP A 62 -3.51 -7.57 7.34
C ASP A 62 -2.57 -7.53 8.56
N GLU A 63 -1.50 -8.35 8.54
CA GLU A 63 -0.46 -8.34 9.57
C GLU A 63 0.28 -6.99 9.64
N LEU A 64 0.51 -6.34 8.50
CA LEU A 64 1.10 -5.02 8.44
C LEU A 64 0.19 -3.97 9.09
N ILE A 65 -1.12 -4.01 8.76
CA ILE A 65 -2.14 -3.11 9.31
C ILE A 65 -2.21 -3.22 10.83
N GLU A 66 -2.25 -4.44 11.36
CA GLU A 66 -2.25 -4.69 12.78
C GLU A 66 -1.00 -4.09 13.46
N LYS A 67 0.19 -4.36 12.90
CA LYS A 67 1.46 -3.93 13.48
C LYS A 67 1.64 -2.41 13.47
N TYR A 68 1.33 -1.73 12.37
CA TYR A 68 1.49 -0.27 12.35
C TYR A 68 0.39 0.43 13.18
N SER A 69 -0.81 -0.15 13.27
CA SER A 69 -1.91 0.45 14.04
C SER A 69 -1.64 0.41 15.55
N ALA A 70 -0.78 -0.51 16.01
CA ALA A 70 -0.29 -0.53 17.38
C ALA A 70 0.76 0.56 17.68
N ILE A 71 1.38 1.16 16.65
CA ILE A 71 2.42 2.19 16.78
C ILE A 71 1.85 3.59 16.53
N LEU A 72 0.93 3.71 15.59
CA LEU A 72 0.26 4.96 15.25
C LEU A 72 -0.88 5.28 16.23
N SER A 73 -1.14 6.57 16.43
CA SER A 73 -2.35 7.01 17.15
C SER A 73 -3.60 6.73 16.31
N LYS A 74 -4.78 6.73 16.95
CA LYS A 74 -6.07 6.57 16.26
C LYS A 74 -6.27 7.63 15.17
N GLU A 75 -5.86 8.87 15.45
CA GLU A 75 -5.95 9.99 14.51
C GLU A 75 -5.01 9.79 13.30
N GLN A 76 -3.79 9.29 13.53
CA GLN A 76 -2.85 8.94 12.48
C GLN A 76 -3.39 7.80 11.61
N VAL A 77 -3.96 6.75 12.20
CA VAL A 77 -4.58 5.66 11.43
C VAL A 77 -5.75 6.17 10.58
N ALA A 78 -6.63 7.00 11.14
CA ALA A 78 -7.74 7.60 10.41
C ALA A 78 -7.24 8.47 9.24
N ARG A 79 -6.21 9.30 9.47
CA ARG A 79 -5.62 10.12 8.41
C ARG A 79 -4.99 9.27 7.31
N LEU A 80 -4.30 8.19 7.67
CA LEU A 80 -3.74 7.25 6.70
C LEU A 80 -4.85 6.63 5.83
N GLN A 81 -5.95 6.18 6.44
CA GLN A 81 -7.09 5.62 5.72
C GLN A 81 -7.69 6.62 4.74
N SER A 82 -7.91 7.87 5.15
CA SER A 82 -8.40 8.92 4.25
C SER A 82 -7.44 9.17 3.08
N LEU A 83 -6.13 9.25 3.32
CA LEU A 83 -5.12 9.42 2.27
C LEU A 83 -5.10 8.23 1.29
N VAL A 84 -5.31 7.02 1.81
CA VAL A 84 -5.42 5.80 0.99
C VAL A 84 -6.66 5.85 0.12
N GLU A 85 -7.80 6.25 0.68
CA GLU A 85 -9.07 6.39 -0.03
C GLU A 85 -9.05 7.50 -1.06
N GLU A 86 -8.53 8.69 -0.75
CA GLU A 86 -8.34 9.80 -1.68
C GLU A 86 -7.53 9.35 -2.90
N ARG A 87 -6.45 8.58 -2.67
CA ARG A 87 -5.60 8.07 -3.75
C ARG A 87 -6.26 6.93 -4.53
N ARG A 88 -7.12 6.12 -3.90
CA ARG A 88 -7.96 5.12 -4.61
C ARG A 88 -9.07 5.79 -5.42
N GLY A 89 -9.65 6.88 -4.90
CA GLY A 89 -10.75 7.65 -5.50
C GLY A 89 -10.31 8.58 -6.63
N GLY A 90 -9.07 9.06 -6.60
CA GLY A 90 -8.47 9.87 -7.68
C GLY A 90 -8.37 9.15 -9.04
N GLY A 91 -8.54 7.82 -9.08
CA GLY A 91 -8.64 7.03 -10.32
C GLY A 91 -10.05 6.95 -10.92
N ARG A 92 -11.09 7.47 -10.25
CA ARG A 92 -12.49 7.47 -10.74
C ARG A 92 -13.00 8.86 -11.14
N GLY A 93 -12.13 9.87 -11.16
CA GLY A 93 -12.37 11.22 -11.68
C GLY A 93 -11.95 11.44 -13.13
N GLY A 94 -11.46 10.40 -13.83
CA GLY A 94 -11.36 10.40 -15.29
C GLY A 94 -12.71 10.07 -15.92
N GLN A 95 -13.70 10.95 -15.72
CA GLN A 95 -14.95 10.87 -16.46
C GLN A 95 -14.68 11.30 -17.91
N GLY A 96 -14.99 10.40 -18.84
CA GLY A 96 -14.96 10.66 -20.27
C GLY A 96 -16.07 11.61 -20.73
N GLY A 97 -15.86 12.16 -21.92
CA GLY A 97 -16.80 13.02 -22.67
C GLY A 97 -16.02 14.22 -23.20
N GLY A 98 -15.66 14.32 -24.47
CA GLY A 98 -16.47 14.13 -25.67
C GLY A 98 -16.43 15.47 -26.43
N GLY A 99 -15.98 15.49 -27.68
CA GLY A 99 -16.06 16.71 -28.49
C GLY A 99 -15.09 16.80 -29.66
N GLY A 100 -15.52 16.30 -30.81
CA GLY A 100 -15.51 17.04 -32.06
C GLY A 100 -14.18 17.43 -32.72
N GLY A 101 -13.97 16.89 -33.93
CA GLY A 101 -13.39 17.69 -35.01
C GLY A 101 -11.98 17.31 -35.44
N ARG A 102 -11.87 16.31 -36.32
CA ARG A 102 -10.84 16.32 -37.37
C ARG A 102 -11.47 16.01 -38.71
N GLY A 103 -12.01 17.06 -39.32
CA GLY A 103 -12.02 17.17 -40.77
C GLY A 103 -10.63 17.61 -41.23
N ARG A 104 -9.98 16.75 -42.02
CA ARG A 104 -9.15 17.08 -43.18
C ARG A 104 -8.90 15.80 -43.95
#